data_AF-A0A328U8E6-F1
#
_entry.id   AF-A0A328U8E6-F1
#
_cell.length_a   1.000
_cell.length_b   1.000
_cell.length_c   1.000
_cell.angle_alpha   90.00
_cell.angle_beta   90.00
_cell.angle_gamma   90.00
#
_symmetry.space_group_name_H-M   'P 1'
#
loop_
_entity.id
_entity.type
_entity.pdbx_description
1 polymer ?
#
loop_
_entity_poly.entity_id
_entity_poly.type
_entity_poly.pdbx_seq_one_letter_code
_entity_poly.pdbx_strand_id
1 'polypeptide(L)'
;MKIRLIPAVMTAVISAGLLIGGWYIHRSVATVGPLERIVAETPGVIEGEPVVDRSSVTIALKLDRNANVRDVYDTIATKGEEMIGKRELNLEFKDGESKELDKVWASILFDIAQAMDHRDYADIPATMKDVQAKHAGIEASSEMDDANVYITLKNSKSEKHIVLPRTPNTMGAWPNV
;
A
#
# COMPACT_ATOMS: atom_id res chain seq x y z
N MET A 1 18.80 -42.46 34.16
CA MET A 1 17.57 -41.69 34.41
C MET A 1 16.45 -42.25 33.55
N LYS A 2 15.34 -42.72 34.13
CA LYS A 2 14.13 -43.10 33.36
C LYS A 2 13.35 -41.83 33.07
N ILE A 3 13.47 -41.30 31.86
CA ILE A 3 12.68 -40.14 31.43
C ILE A 3 11.20 -40.55 31.46
N ARG A 4 10.39 -39.85 32.27
CA ARG A 4 8.94 -40.02 32.27
C ARG A 4 8.39 -39.30 31.05
N LEU A 5 8.26 -40.03 29.94
CA LEU A 5 7.88 -39.48 28.63
C LEU A 5 6.54 -38.72 28.68
N ILE A 6 5.56 -39.25 29.42
CA ILE A 6 4.19 -38.70 29.49
C ILE A 6 4.16 -37.25 30.01
N PRO A 7 4.70 -36.91 31.20
CA PRO A 7 4.69 -35.53 31.69
C PRO A 7 5.56 -34.57 30.85
N ALA A 8 6.63 -35.07 30.22
CA ALA A 8 7.45 -34.27 29.31
C ALA A 8 6.68 -33.88 28.04
N VAL A 9 5.92 -34.81 27.46
CA VAL A 9 5.09 -34.53 26.28
C VAL A 9 3.95 -33.57 26.62
N MET A 10 3.30 -33.74 27.78
CA MET A 10 2.21 -32.86 28.22
C MET A 10 2.68 -31.40 28.39
N THR A 11 3.82 -31.19 29.03
CA THR A 11 4.38 -29.84 29.20
C THR A 11 4.81 -29.22 27.88
N ALA A 12 5.34 -30.01 26.94
CA ALA A 12 5.66 -29.56 25.59
C ALA A 12 4.41 -29.14 24.79
N VAL A 13 3.32 -29.92 24.85
CA VAL A 13 2.06 -29.60 24.16
C VAL A 13 1.42 -28.33 24.73
N ILE A 14 1.41 -28.17 26.06
CA ILE A 14 0.88 -26.96 26.70
C ILE A 14 1.72 -25.74 26.32
N SER A 15 3.04 -25.86 26.33
CA SER A 15 3.94 -24.75 25.95
C SER A 15 3.80 -24.38 24.48
N ALA A 16 3.69 -25.36 23.58
CA ALA A 16 3.44 -25.15 22.17
C ALA A 16 2.06 -24.50 21.93
N GLY A 17 1.02 -24.95 22.64
CA GLY A 17 -0.31 -24.36 22.57
C GLY A 17 -0.34 -22.91 23.03
N LEU A 18 0.39 -22.57 24.10
CA LEU A 18 0.53 -21.20 24.58
C LEU A 18 1.35 -20.33 23.61
N LEU A 19 2.42 -20.86 23.01
CA LEU A 19 3.21 -20.12 22.03
C LEU A 19 2.42 -19.85 20.76
N ILE A 20 1.73 -20.86 20.22
CA ILE A 20 0.93 -20.73 18.99
C ILE A 20 -0.30 -19.85 19.27
N GLY A 21 -1.01 -20.09 20.37
CA GLY A 21 -2.20 -19.33 20.77
C GLY A 21 -1.88 -17.88 21.11
N GLY A 22 -0.83 -17.64 21.90
CA GLY A 22 -0.38 -16.29 22.28
C GLY A 22 0.10 -15.49 21.07
N TRP A 23 0.86 -16.11 20.16
CA TRP A 23 1.29 -15.46 18.92
C TRP A 23 0.12 -15.14 17.99
N TYR A 24 -0.84 -16.06 17.83
CA TYR A 24 -2.03 -15.86 16.99
C TYR A 24 -2.93 -14.75 17.54
N ILE A 25 -3.21 -14.73 18.84
CA ILE A 25 -4.01 -13.69 19.50
C ILE A 25 -3.35 -12.32 19.35
N HIS A 26 -2.03 -12.24 19.55
CA HIS A 26 -1.28 -10.99 19.36
C HIS A 26 -1.38 -10.50 17.90
N ARG A 27 -1.21 -11.38 16.91
CA ARG A 27 -1.29 -11.01 15.48
C ARG A 27 -2.69 -10.49 15.11
N SER A 28 -3.74 -11.18 15.55
CA SER A 28 -5.12 -10.86 15.19
C SER A 28 -5.64 -9.61 15.92
N VAL A 29 -5.47 -9.54 17.24
CA VAL A 29 -6.10 -8.50 18.07
C VAL A 29 -5.26 -7.23 18.17
N ALA A 30 -3.93 -7.36 18.23
CA ALA A 30 -3.07 -6.20 18.48
C ALA A 30 -2.58 -5.52 17.21
N THR A 31 -2.59 -6.19 16.04
CA THR A 31 -2.05 -5.60 14.80
C THR A 31 -3.04 -5.49 13.65
N VAL A 32 -3.78 -6.55 13.32
CA VAL A 32 -4.66 -6.54 12.13
C VAL A 32 -5.98 -5.80 12.41
N GLY A 33 -6.68 -6.16 13.50
CA GLY A 33 -7.96 -5.54 13.85
C GLY A 33 -7.93 -4.00 14.02
N PRO A 34 -6.93 -3.42 14.71
CA PRO A 34 -6.82 -1.96 14.82
C PRO A 34 -6.57 -1.29 13.47
N LEU A 35 -5.78 -1.92 12.58
CA LEU A 35 -5.49 -1.37 11.26
C LEU A 35 -6.73 -1.41 10.35
N GLU A 36 -7.49 -2.51 10.38
CA GLU A 36 -8.79 -2.61 9.70
C GLU A 36 -9.73 -1.48 10.11
N ARG A 37 -9.78 -1.17 11.40
CA ARG A 37 -10.62 -0.09 11.92
C ARG A 37 -10.16 1.29 11.45
N ILE A 38 -8.85 1.57 11.48
CA ILE A 38 -8.29 2.84 10.99
C ILE A 38 -8.62 3.01 9.50
N VAL A 39 -8.45 1.95 8.71
CA VAL A 39 -8.74 1.95 7.28
C VAL A 39 -10.24 2.18 7.03
N ALA A 40 -11.12 1.51 7.77
CA ALA A 40 -12.57 1.68 7.63
C ALA A 40 -13.06 3.07 8.09
N GLU A 41 -12.38 3.71 9.04
CA GLU A 41 -12.68 5.07 9.51
C GLU A 41 -12.02 6.17 8.64
N THR A 42 -11.22 5.79 7.65
CA THR A 42 -10.52 6.76 6.78
C THR A 42 -11.50 7.33 5.73
N PRO A 43 -11.65 8.66 5.64
CA PRO A 43 -12.54 9.27 4.66
C PRO A 43 -12.18 8.88 3.22
N GLY A 44 -13.18 8.47 2.45
CA GLY A 44 -12.99 8.07 1.05
C GLY A 44 -12.60 6.60 0.84
N VAL A 45 -12.47 5.80 1.90
CA VAL A 45 -12.31 4.34 1.79
C VAL A 45 -13.68 3.65 1.83
N ILE A 46 -13.98 2.83 0.83
CA ILE A 46 -15.18 1.97 0.77
C ILE A 46 -14.90 0.61 1.41
N GLU A 47 -13.73 0.04 1.09
CA GLU A 47 -13.31 -1.28 1.56
C GLU A 47 -11.80 -1.27 1.76
N GLY A 48 -11.32 -2.00 2.77
CA GLY A 48 -9.90 -2.08 3.06
C GLY A 48 -9.52 -3.38 3.75
N GLU A 49 -8.59 -4.11 3.16
CA GLU A 49 -8.08 -5.38 3.67
C GLU A 49 -6.58 -5.26 3.93
N PRO A 50 -6.16 -5.09 5.19
CA PRO A 50 -4.76 -4.99 5.53
C PRO A 50 -4.10 -6.37 5.68
N VAL A 51 -2.98 -6.53 4.99
CA VAL A 51 -2.09 -7.66 5.05
C VAL A 51 -0.77 -7.19 5.65
N VAL A 52 -0.56 -7.52 6.92
CA VAL A 52 0.69 -7.23 7.63
C VAL A 52 1.68 -8.34 7.31
N ASP A 53 2.84 -7.99 6.75
CA ASP A 53 4.00 -8.86 6.59
C ASP A 53 5.10 -8.51 7.61
N ARG A 54 6.26 -9.19 7.55
CA ARG A 54 7.40 -8.94 8.42
C ARG A 54 8.04 -7.57 8.16
N SER A 55 8.15 -7.18 6.89
CA SER A 55 8.82 -5.94 6.45
C SER A 55 7.90 -4.88 5.87
N SER A 56 6.69 -5.25 5.46
CA SER A 56 5.71 -4.33 4.87
C SER A 56 4.31 -4.51 5.45
N VAL A 57 3.48 -3.49 5.30
CA VAL A 57 2.03 -3.54 5.52
C VAL A 57 1.39 -3.17 4.20
N THR A 58 0.78 -4.16 3.55
CA THR A 58 0.04 -3.93 2.30
C THR A 58 -1.42 -3.77 2.63
N ILE A 59 -2.08 -2.73 2.15
CA ILE A 59 -3.51 -2.51 2.36
C ILE A 59 -4.19 -2.49 1.00
N ALA A 60 -5.02 -3.51 0.74
CA ALA A 60 -5.84 -3.55 -0.45
C ALA A 60 -7.09 -2.68 -0.21
N LEU A 61 -7.14 -1.53 -0.87
CA LEU A 61 -8.15 -0.49 -0.69
C LEU A 61 -9.08 -0.39 -1.89
N LYS A 62 -10.36 -0.16 -1.63
CA LYS A 62 -11.31 0.37 -2.61
C LYS A 62 -11.68 1.78 -2.19
N LEU A 63 -11.44 2.75 -3.06
CA LEU A 63 -11.72 4.14 -2.77
C LEU A 63 -13.06 4.58 -3.37
N ASP A 64 -13.63 5.64 -2.78
CA ASP A 64 -14.69 6.42 -3.39
C ASP A 64 -14.11 7.27 -4.53
N ARG A 65 -14.95 7.53 -5.54
CA ARG A 65 -14.54 8.26 -6.74
C ARG A 65 -14.02 9.67 -6.48
N ASN A 66 -14.38 10.28 -5.35
CA ASN A 66 -13.91 11.60 -4.95
C ASN A 66 -12.85 11.56 -3.86
N ALA A 67 -12.34 10.38 -3.49
CA ALA A 67 -11.30 10.25 -2.49
C ALA A 67 -9.99 10.88 -2.96
N ASN A 68 -9.30 11.55 -2.03
CA ASN A 68 -7.93 11.98 -2.23
C ASN A 68 -6.98 10.89 -1.71
N VAL A 69 -6.19 10.31 -2.61
CA VAL A 69 -5.24 9.23 -2.28
C VAL A 69 -4.18 9.69 -1.28
N ARG A 70 -3.73 10.95 -1.37
CA ARG A 70 -2.76 11.53 -0.43
C ARG A 70 -3.35 11.57 0.97
N ASP A 71 -4.56 12.11 1.12
CA ASP A 71 -5.21 12.23 2.43
C ASP A 71 -5.48 10.85 3.05
N VAL A 72 -5.85 9.87 2.23
CA VAL A 72 -6.01 8.47 2.64
C VAL A 72 -4.68 7.91 3.13
N TYR A 73 -3.60 8.07 2.36
CA TYR A 73 -2.28 7.59 2.73
C TYR A 73 -1.80 8.23 4.03
N ASP A 74 -1.89 9.55 4.15
CA ASP A 74 -1.45 10.31 5.31
C ASP A 74 -2.25 9.93 6.57
N THR A 75 -3.57 9.78 6.44
CA THR A 75 -4.42 9.34 7.55
C THR A 75 -4.04 7.95 8.05
N ILE A 76 -3.82 7.01 7.13
CA ILE A 76 -3.43 5.64 7.47
C ILE A 76 -2.01 5.60 8.05
N ALA A 77 -1.07 6.34 7.46
CA ALA A 77 0.31 6.39 7.93
C ALA A 77 0.41 7.00 9.33
N THR A 78 -0.29 8.11 9.57
CA THR A 78 -0.30 8.83 10.86
C THR A 78 -1.03 8.05 11.94
N LYS A 79 -2.26 7.58 11.67
CA LYS A 79 -3.04 6.84 12.68
C LYS A 79 -2.53 5.41 12.88
N GLY A 80 -1.93 4.83 11.85
CA GLY A 80 -1.37 3.48 11.85
C GLY A 80 0.08 3.40 12.29
N GLU A 81 0.73 4.52 12.64
CA GLU A 81 2.17 4.59 12.95
C GLU A 81 2.58 3.56 14.02
N GLU A 82 1.80 3.40 15.09
CA GLU A 82 2.09 2.43 16.16
C GLU A 82 2.09 0.96 15.66
N MET A 83 1.26 0.67 14.66
CA MET A 83 1.05 -0.68 14.12
C MET A 83 1.99 -0.99 12.95
N ILE A 84 2.21 -0.01 12.08
CA ILE A 84 3.12 -0.08 10.93
C ILE A 84 4.57 -0.03 11.43
N GLY A 85 4.86 0.85 12.39
CA GLY A 85 6.18 1.04 12.96
C GLY A 85 7.22 1.40 11.89
N LYS A 86 8.23 0.54 11.73
CA LYS A 86 9.30 0.72 10.74
C LYS A 86 9.05 -0.03 9.42
N ARG A 87 7.87 -0.63 9.25
CA ARG A 87 7.53 -1.39 8.04
C ARG A 87 7.14 -0.43 6.92
N GLU A 88 7.35 -0.85 5.67
CA GLU A 88 6.90 -0.09 4.51
C GLU A 88 5.37 -0.18 4.35
N LEU A 89 4.68 0.95 4.24
CA LEU A 89 3.25 1.01 3.95
C LEU A 89 3.04 1.01 2.42
N ASN A 90 2.41 -0.06 1.93
CA ASN A 90 2.03 -0.22 0.53
C ASN A 90 0.51 -0.16 0.40
N LEU A 91 0.01 0.71 -0.47
CA LEU A 91 -1.42 0.76 -0.80
C LEU A 91 -1.63 0.10 -2.16
N GLU A 92 -2.48 -0.92 -2.19
CA GLU A 92 -2.92 -1.58 -3.41
C GLU A 92 -4.37 -1.18 -3.68
N PHE A 93 -4.66 -0.59 -4.82
CA PHE A 93 -6.01 -0.13 -5.13
C PHE A 93 -6.76 -1.19 -5.94
N LYS A 94 -7.91 -1.64 -5.41
CA LYS A 94 -8.88 -2.49 -6.10
C LYS A 94 -9.72 -1.64 -7.07
N ASP A 95 -9.00 -1.02 -8.00
CA ASP A 95 -9.58 -0.13 -9.02
C ASP A 95 -10.38 -0.91 -10.07
N GLY A 96 -11.34 -0.25 -10.69
CA GLY A 96 -12.10 -0.85 -11.79
C GLY A 96 -11.18 -1.10 -13.00
N GLU A 97 -11.04 -2.36 -13.42
CA GLU A 97 -10.22 -2.72 -14.58
C GLU A 97 -10.64 -1.90 -15.82
N SER A 98 -9.71 -1.07 -16.33
CA SER A 98 -9.96 -0.19 -17.45
C SER A 98 -8.80 -0.23 -18.42
N LYS A 99 -9.00 -0.97 -19.52
CA LYS A 99 -8.03 -1.07 -20.61
C LYS A 99 -7.65 0.29 -21.20
N GLU A 100 -8.52 1.28 -21.10
CA GLU A 100 -8.23 2.65 -21.54
C GLU A 100 -7.23 3.33 -20.60
N LEU A 101 -7.51 3.32 -19.28
CA LEU A 101 -6.61 3.89 -18.28
C LEU A 101 -5.27 3.16 -18.25
N ASP A 102 -5.26 1.85 -18.48
CA ASP A 102 -4.03 1.05 -18.58
C ASP A 102 -3.16 1.46 -19.78
N LYS A 103 -3.79 1.73 -20.93
CA LYS A 103 -3.07 2.21 -22.12
C LYS A 103 -2.49 3.60 -21.91
N VAL A 104 -3.25 4.48 -21.28
CA VAL A 104 -2.83 5.85 -20.99
C VAL A 104 -1.71 5.85 -19.95
N TRP A 105 -1.82 5.02 -18.92
CA TRP A 105 -0.72 4.81 -17.97
C TRP A 105 0.53 4.28 -18.66
N ALA A 106 0.38 3.26 -19.52
CA ALA A 106 1.51 2.69 -20.25
C ALA A 106 2.19 3.69 -21.19
N SER A 107 1.46 4.66 -21.77
CA SER A 107 2.04 5.66 -22.66
C SER A 107 2.87 6.72 -21.93
N ILE A 108 2.56 7.00 -20.66
CA ILE A 108 3.28 8.01 -19.85
C ILE A 108 4.24 7.40 -18.82
N LEU A 109 4.21 6.08 -18.63
CA LEU A 109 5.01 5.38 -17.63
C LEU A 109 6.50 5.71 -17.75
N PHE A 110 7.02 5.80 -18.98
CA PHE A 110 8.43 6.08 -19.20
C PHE A 110 8.81 7.52 -18.79
N ASP A 111 7.99 8.51 -19.17
CA ASP A 111 8.21 9.91 -18.80
C ASP A 111 8.18 10.09 -17.27
N ILE A 112 7.23 9.43 -16.60
CA ILE A 112 7.12 9.46 -15.14
C ILE A 112 8.32 8.75 -14.51
N ALA A 113 8.71 7.58 -15.01
CA ALA A 113 9.85 6.84 -14.49
C ALA A 113 11.15 7.67 -14.59
N GLN A 114 11.37 8.34 -15.73
CA GLN A 114 12.49 9.24 -15.92
C GLN A 114 12.44 10.43 -14.96
N ALA A 115 11.27 11.08 -14.81
CA ALA A 115 11.10 12.19 -13.87
C ALA A 115 11.37 11.77 -12.41
N MET A 116 10.94 10.56 -12.03
CA MET A 116 11.22 10.01 -10.70
C MET A 116 12.70 9.71 -10.49
N ASP A 117 13.39 9.14 -11.49
CA ASP A 117 14.82 8.80 -11.42
C ASP A 117 15.71 10.05 -11.33
N HIS A 118 15.43 11.04 -12.18
CA HIS A 118 16.15 12.31 -12.20
C HIS A 118 15.71 13.29 -11.10
N ARG A 119 14.63 12.98 -10.38
CA ARG A 119 13.98 13.85 -9.38
C ARG A 119 13.42 15.15 -9.98
N ASP A 120 13.10 15.12 -11.26
CA ASP A 120 12.46 16.20 -12.01
C ASP A 120 10.94 16.17 -11.78
N TYR A 121 10.51 16.23 -10.51
CA TYR A 121 9.10 16.05 -10.13
C TYR A 121 8.15 17.11 -10.73
N ALA A 122 8.69 18.26 -11.16
CA ALA A 122 7.91 19.29 -11.83
C ALA A 122 7.38 18.84 -13.21
N ASP A 123 8.00 17.82 -13.82
CA ASP A 123 7.59 17.29 -15.11
C ASP A 123 6.34 16.41 -14.99
N ILE A 124 6.10 15.78 -13.84
CA ILE A 124 4.95 14.88 -13.64
C ILE A 124 3.60 15.61 -13.83
N PRO A 125 3.35 16.78 -13.21
CA PRO A 125 2.15 17.57 -13.50
C PRO A 125 2.04 18.05 -14.95
N ALA A 126 3.17 18.26 -15.63
CA ALA A 126 3.18 18.63 -17.05
C ALA A 126 2.71 17.45 -17.91
N THR A 127 3.24 16.24 -17.66
CA THR A 127 2.78 15.01 -18.29
C THR A 127 1.29 14.76 -18.06
N MET A 128 0.77 15.05 -16.85
CA MET A 128 -0.68 14.92 -16.59
C MET A 128 -1.52 15.88 -17.44
N LYS A 129 -1.09 17.14 -17.62
CA LYS A 129 -1.78 18.10 -18.50
C LYS A 129 -1.77 17.65 -19.96
N ASP A 130 -0.64 17.11 -20.41
CA ASP A 130 -0.51 16.55 -21.76
C ASP A 130 -1.46 15.37 -22.01
N VAL A 131 -1.64 14.50 -21.01
CA VAL A 131 -2.60 13.40 -21.05
C VAL A 131 -4.02 13.92 -21.24
N GLN A 132 -4.42 14.90 -20.44
CA GLN A 132 -5.76 15.50 -20.54
C GLN A 132 -5.99 16.17 -21.91
N ALA A 133 -4.95 16.78 -22.50
CA ALA A 133 -5.04 17.39 -23.81
C ALA A 133 -5.16 16.36 -24.95
N LYS A 134 -4.48 15.21 -24.83
CA LYS A 134 -4.45 14.15 -25.86
C LYS A 134 -5.64 13.19 -25.76
N HIS A 135 -6.21 13.03 -24.58
CA HIS A 135 -7.28 12.07 -24.30
C HIS A 135 -8.51 12.77 -23.73
N ALA A 136 -9.43 13.14 -24.62
CA ALA A 136 -10.70 13.74 -24.23
C ALA A 136 -11.51 12.80 -23.31
N GLY A 137 -11.94 13.30 -22.16
CA GLY A 137 -12.72 12.54 -21.17
C GLY A 137 -11.89 11.78 -20.14
N ILE A 138 -10.55 11.96 -20.15
CA ILE A 138 -9.66 11.50 -19.08
C ILE A 138 -9.23 12.70 -18.24
N GLU A 139 -9.45 12.59 -16.94
CA GLU A 139 -8.92 13.49 -15.94
C GLU A 139 -7.66 12.86 -15.35
N ALA A 140 -6.57 13.62 -15.30
CA ALA A 140 -5.29 13.15 -14.77
C ALA A 140 -4.76 14.17 -13.77
N SER A 141 -4.58 13.78 -12.51
CA SER A 141 -4.00 14.63 -11.48
C SER A 141 -2.78 13.96 -10.85
N SER A 142 -1.86 14.80 -10.40
CA SER A 142 -0.67 14.39 -9.67
C SER A 142 -0.48 15.26 -8.45
N GLU A 143 -0.07 14.62 -7.37
CA GLU A 143 0.15 15.21 -6.07
C GLU A 143 1.46 14.65 -5.50
N MET A 144 2.23 15.46 -4.76
CA MET A 144 3.48 15.03 -4.13
C MET A 144 3.54 15.51 -2.68
N ASP A 145 4.03 14.66 -1.78
CA ASP A 145 4.42 14.99 -0.42
C ASP A 145 5.91 14.67 -0.17
N ASP A 146 6.35 14.63 1.09
CA ASP A 146 7.74 14.36 1.45
C ASP A 146 8.22 12.93 1.12
N ALA A 147 7.32 11.96 1.04
CA ALA A 147 7.64 10.55 0.89
C ALA A 147 7.26 9.97 -0.47
N ASN A 148 6.16 10.43 -1.08
CA ASN A 148 5.52 9.80 -2.22
C ASN A 148 5.02 10.81 -3.26
N VAL A 149 4.84 10.30 -4.48
CA VAL A 149 4.09 10.93 -5.56
C VAL A 149 2.82 10.12 -5.80
N TYR A 150 1.69 10.80 -5.78
CA TYR A 150 0.36 10.26 -5.97
C TYR A 150 -0.13 10.64 -7.36
N ILE A 151 -0.60 9.66 -8.12
CA ILE A 151 -1.15 9.86 -9.46
C ILE A 151 -2.54 9.27 -9.48
N THR A 152 -3.48 10.05 -10.01
CA THR A 152 -4.87 9.64 -10.17
C THR A 152 -5.31 9.88 -11.60
N LEU A 153 -5.72 8.80 -12.26
CA LEU A 153 -6.31 8.83 -13.60
C LEU A 153 -7.79 8.46 -13.48
N LYS A 154 -8.69 9.27 -14.02
CA LYS A 154 -10.13 9.04 -13.98
C LYS A 154 -10.70 9.14 -15.38
N ASN A 155 -11.65 8.27 -15.70
CA ASN A 155 -12.54 8.46 -16.84
C ASN A 155 -14.00 8.44 -16.34
N SER A 156 -14.96 8.39 -17.26
CA SER A 156 -16.39 8.39 -16.91
C SER A 156 -16.87 7.20 -16.07
N LYS A 157 -16.17 6.06 -16.08
CA LYS A 157 -16.62 4.78 -15.49
C LYS A 157 -15.66 4.16 -14.48
N SER A 158 -14.39 4.51 -14.54
CA SER A 158 -13.30 3.86 -13.83
C SER A 158 -12.28 4.90 -13.40
N GLU A 159 -11.51 4.54 -12.40
CA GLU A 159 -10.38 5.30 -11.89
C GLU A 159 -9.19 4.39 -11.69
N LYS A 160 -8.01 5.00 -11.66
CA LYS A 160 -6.74 4.32 -11.42
C LYS A 160 -5.89 5.19 -10.52
N HIS A 161 -5.50 4.64 -9.38
CA HIS A 161 -4.66 5.29 -8.39
C HIS A 161 -3.28 4.62 -8.36
N ILE A 162 -2.22 5.43 -8.37
CA ILE A 162 -0.84 4.96 -8.31
C ILE A 162 -0.12 5.78 -7.22
N VAL A 163 0.60 5.08 -6.35
CA VAL A 163 1.49 5.67 -5.34
C VAL A 163 2.92 5.27 -5.68
N LEU A 164 3.80 6.25 -5.86
CA LEU A 164 5.21 6.06 -6.20
C LEU A 164 6.10 6.64 -5.09
N PRO A 165 6.97 5.86 -4.45
CA PRO A 165 7.87 6.38 -3.43
C PRO A 165 8.95 7.28 -4.06
N ARG A 166 9.21 8.44 -3.44
CA ARG A 166 10.19 9.43 -3.91
C ARG A 166 11.64 8.96 -3.75
N THR A 167 11.89 8.16 -2.73
CA THR A 167 13.11 7.38 -2.59
C THR A 167 12.84 6.01 -3.19
N PRO A 168 13.39 5.68 -4.38
CA PRO A 168 13.30 4.34 -4.89
C PRO A 168 13.82 3.39 -3.82
N ASN A 169 13.07 2.35 -3.49
CA ASN A 169 13.65 1.19 -2.82
C ASN A 169 14.87 0.83 -3.65
N THR A 170 16.05 0.89 -3.05
CA THR A 170 17.29 0.51 -3.72
C THR A 170 17.05 -0.90 -4.23
N MET A 171 16.76 -1.04 -5.53
CA MET A 171 16.79 -2.33 -6.20
C MET A 171 18.24 -2.76 -6.06
N GLY A 172 18.50 -3.57 -5.02
CA GLY A 172 19.77 -4.22 -4.83
C GLY A 172 19.99 -5.05 -6.07
N ALA A 173 20.79 -4.53 -6.99
CA ALA A 173 21.35 -5.32 -8.06
C ALA A 173 22.25 -6.36 -7.39
N TRP A 174 21.63 -7.50 -7.08
CA TRP A 174 22.24 -8.75 -6.64
C TRP A 174 22.88 -8.68 -5.24
N PRO A 175 22.47 -9.55 -4.27
CA PRO A 175 23.34 -9.83 -3.14
C PRO A 175 24.57 -10.55 -3.72
N ASN A 176 25.68 -9.84 -3.85
CA ASN A 176 26.95 -10.46 -4.16
C ASN A 176 27.31 -11.42 -3.02
N VAL A 177 27.36 -12.72 -3.38
CA VAL A 177 28.11 -13.85 -2.82
C VAL A 177 28.48 -13.83 -1.33
#